data_AF-A0A7S4IZ54-F1
#
_entry.id   AF-A0A7S4IZ54-F1
#
_cell.length_a   1.000
_cell.length_b   1.000
_cell.length_c   1.000
_cell.angle_alpha   90.00
_cell.angle_beta   90.00
_cell.angle_gamma   90.00
#
_symmetry.space_group_name_H-M   'P 1'
#
loop_
_entity.id
_entity.type
_entity.pdbx_description
1 polymer ?
#
loop_
_entity_poly.entity_id
_entity_poly.type
_entity_poly.pdbx_seq_one_letter_code
_entity_poly.pdbx_strand_id
1 'polypeptide(L)'
;RMQSALTPEQLVAACEEAVRTYEPAKTTVDSHTDEFNKRKKITDPDDQRFVQQVMYGCLRYKKMLKIFLSSLYFKHSGETQRGDYTLYMVLAYLALLRLHELGFADFR
;
A
#
# COMPACT_ATOMS: atom_id res chain seq x y z
N ARG A 1 26.31 -8.11 -6.06
CA ARG A 1 25.63 -6.92 -6.65
C ARG A 1 24.68 -6.41 -5.57
N MET A 2 24.91 -5.22 -5.03
CA MET A 2 23.99 -4.60 -4.06
C MET A 2 22.62 -4.51 -4.72
N GLN A 3 21.60 -5.08 -4.09
CA GLN A 3 20.23 -5.01 -4.57
C GLN A 3 19.74 -3.57 -4.45
N SER A 4 19.22 -3.02 -5.54
CA SER A 4 18.73 -1.65 -5.63
C SER A 4 17.37 -1.53 -4.98
N ALA A 5 17.15 -0.45 -4.23
CA ALA A 5 15.83 -0.05 -3.75
C ALA A 5 14.81 0.01 -4.90
N LEU A 6 13.55 -0.27 -4.58
CA LEU A 6 12.43 -0.18 -5.49
C LEU A 6 12.20 1.28 -5.92
N THR A 7 11.78 1.47 -7.17
CA THR A 7 11.25 2.77 -7.58
C THR A 7 9.92 3.04 -6.85
N PRO A 8 9.48 4.31 -6.73
CA PRO A 8 8.19 4.62 -6.12
C PRO A 8 7.01 3.85 -6.75
N GLU A 9 7.02 3.69 -8.08
CA GLU A 9 6.02 2.90 -8.81
C GLU A 9 6.04 1.42 -8.38
N GLN A 10 7.24 0.81 -8.31
CA GLN A 10 7.40 -0.58 -7.88
C GLN A 10 6.98 -0.77 -6.42
N LEU A 11 7.25 0.21 -5.56
CA LEU A 11 6.92 0.17 -4.14
C LEU A 11 5.40 0.25 -3.93
N VAL A 12 4.70 1.12 -4.66
CA VAL A 12 3.23 1.19 -4.63
C VAL A 12 2.61 -0.11 -5.15
N ALA A 13 3.13 -0.65 -6.26
CA ALA A 13 2.67 -1.93 -6.80
C ALA A 13 2.89 -3.10 -5.82
N ALA A 14 4.03 -3.11 -5.11
CA ALA A 14 4.31 -4.09 -4.06
C ALA A 14 3.32 -3.98 -2.90
N CYS A 15 3.04 -2.77 -2.43
CA CYS A 15 2.03 -2.50 -1.40
C CYS A 15 0.63 -2.97 -1.83
N GLU A 16 0.21 -2.63 -3.05
CA GLU A 16 -1.08 -3.05 -3.60
C GLU A 16 -1.21 -4.58 -3.61
N GLU A 17 -0.20 -5.27 -4.13
CA GLU A 17 -0.22 -6.72 -4.23
C GLU A 17 -0.20 -7.38 -2.85
N ALA A 18 0.61 -6.86 -1.92
CA ALA A 18 0.66 -7.34 -0.55
C ALA A 18 -0.73 -7.24 0.11
N VAL A 19 -1.43 -6.11 -0.06
CA VAL A 19 -2.78 -5.91 0.48
C VAL A 19 -3.79 -6.84 -0.17
N ARG A 20 -3.73 -6.98 -1.50
CA ARG A 20 -4.67 -7.80 -2.27
C ARG A 20 -4.55 -9.29 -1.96
N THR A 21 -3.34 -9.76 -1.67
CA THR A 21 -3.04 -11.19 -1.44
C THR A 21 -3.14 -11.61 0.03
N TYR A 22 -3.41 -10.69 0.94
CA TYR A 22 -3.47 -10.97 2.37
C TYR A 22 -4.78 -11.67 2.76
N GLU A 23 -4.65 -12.80 3.46
CA GLU A 23 -5.77 -13.58 3.98
C GLU A 23 -5.71 -13.63 5.53
N PRO A 24 -6.49 -12.80 6.24
CA PRO A 24 -6.39 -12.67 7.70
C PRO A 24 -6.78 -13.93 8.49
N ALA A 25 -7.43 -14.89 7.84
CA ALA A 25 -7.75 -16.18 8.44
C ALA A 25 -6.57 -17.18 8.41
N LYS A 26 -5.54 -16.93 7.58
CA LYS A 26 -4.42 -17.85 7.38
C LYS A 26 -3.13 -17.40 8.06
N THR A 27 -2.91 -16.10 8.17
CA THR A 27 -1.61 -15.55 8.58
C THR A 27 -1.76 -14.18 9.21
N THR A 28 -0.73 -13.73 9.93
CA THR A 28 -0.62 -12.36 10.45
C THR A 28 -0.05 -11.44 9.38
N VAL A 29 -0.16 -10.12 9.59
CA VAL A 29 0.43 -9.13 8.68
C VAL A 29 1.96 -9.30 8.60
N ASP A 30 2.63 -9.52 9.73
CA ASP A 30 4.08 -9.73 9.78
C ASP A 30 4.48 -10.97 8.98
N SER A 31 3.90 -12.13 9.29
CA SER A 31 4.22 -13.38 8.59
C SER A 31 3.94 -13.29 7.09
N HIS A 32 2.81 -12.67 6.71
CA HIS A 32 2.47 -12.44 5.29
C HIS A 32 3.49 -11.56 4.58
N THR A 33 3.87 -10.44 5.20
CA THR A 33 4.79 -9.47 4.58
C THR A 33 6.21 -10.02 4.49
N ASP A 34 6.65 -10.80 5.48
CA ASP A 34 7.93 -11.52 5.42
C ASP A 34 7.97 -12.53 4.27
N GLU A 35 6.93 -13.34 4.11
CA GLU A 35 6.82 -14.29 3.00
C GLU A 35 6.69 -13.59 1.65
N PHE A 36 5.91 -12.51 1.59
CA PHE A 36 5.75 -11.67 0.41
C PHE A 36 7.08 -11.09 -0.05
N ASN A 37 7.85 -10.50 0.87
CA ASN A 37 9.16 -9.90 0.60
C ASN A 37 10.15 -10.94 0.06
N LYS A 38 10.18 -12.13 0.66
CA LYS A 38 10.98 -13.28 0.16
C LYS A 38 10.57 -13.68 -1.26
N ARG A 39 9.26 -13.84 -1.50
CA ARG A 39 8.72 -14.22 -2.83
C ARG A 39 9.01 -13.18 -3.91
N LYS A 40 8.93 -11.89 -3.56
CA LYS A 40 9.17 -10.76 -4.46
C LYS A 40 10.63 -10.34 -4.56
N LYS A 41 11.52 -10.96 -3.76
CA LYS A 41 12.95 -10.64 -3.67
C LYS A 41 13.20 -9.16 -3.31
N ILE A 42 12.29 -8.58 -2.53
CA ILE A 42 12.47 -7.26 -1.94
C ILE A 42 13.49 -7.44 -0.83
N THR A 43 14.62 -6.76 -0.93
CA THR A 43 15.82 -7.03 -0.13
C THR A 43 16.38 -5.80 0.54
N ASP A 44 15.99 -4.63 0.04
CA ASP A 44 16.19 -3.38 0.76
C ASP A 44 15.33 -3.37 2.04
N PRO A 45 15.91 -3.17 3.23
CA PRO A 45 15.18 -3.19 4.50
C PRO A 45 14.12 -2.09 4.63
N ASP A 46 14.35 -0.92 4.03
CA ASP A 46 13.43 0.20 4.12
C ASP A 46 12.20 -0.06 3.25
N ASP A 47 12.38 -0.64 2.05
CA ASP A 47 11.27 -1.09 1.20
C ASP A 47 10.44 -2.18 1.90
N GLN A 48 11.10 -3.18 2.51
CA GLN A 48 10.41 -4.24 3.26
C GLN A 48 9.55 -3.65 4.38
N ARG A 49 10.13 -2.72 5.15
CA ARG A 49 9.45 -2.05 6.25
C ARG A 49 8.32 -1.16 5.75
N PHE A 50 8.51 -0.46 4.64
CA PHE A 50 7.49 0.39 4.04
C PHE A 50 6.26 -0.43 3.63
N VAL A 51 6.47 -1.56 2.93
CA VAL A 51 5.37 -2.47 2.56
C VAL A 51 4.60 -2.95 3.79
N GLN A 52 5.31 -3.35 4.85
CA GLN A 52 4.70 -3.78 6.11
C GLN A 52 3.88 -2.66 6.76
N GLN A 53 4.42 -1.43 6.82
CA GLN A 53 3.72 -0.29 7.42
C GLN A 53 2.46 0.09 6.64
N VAL A 54 2.52 0.10 5.31
CA VAL A 54 1.35 0.38 4.45
C VAL A 54 0.28 -0.69 4.63
N MET A 55 0.68 -1.97 4.68
CA MET A 55 -0.22 -3.09 4.99
C MET A 55 -0.97 -2.89 6.30
N TYR A 56 -0.24 -2.61 7.37
CA TYR A 56 -0.83 -2.31 8.68
C TYR A 56 -1.78 -1.13 8.62
N GLY A 57 -1.38 -0.05 7.95
CA GLY A 57 -2.18 1.15 7.77
C GLY A 57 -3.51 0.88 7.05
N CYS A 58 -3.46 0.24 5.88
CA CYS A 58 -4.65 -0.10 5.10
C CYS A 58 -5.62 -0.98 5.90
N LEU A 59 -5.12 -1.93 6.69
CA LEU A 59 -5.97 -2.79 7.53
C LEU A 59 -6.55 -2.05 8.73
N ARG A 60 -5.71 -1.29 9.46
CA ARG A 60 -6.11 -0.52 10.64
C ARG A 60 -7.17 0.53 10.30
N TYR A 61 -7.00 1.22 9.18
CA TYR A 61 -7.89 2.30 8.74
C TYR A 61 -8.92 1.86 7.70
N LYS A 62 -9.08 0.55 7.46
CA LYS A 62 -9.94 -0.02 6.41
C LYS A 62 -11.36 0.55 6.40
N LYS A 63 -11.97 0.75 7.58
CA LYS A 63 -13.33 1.30 7.68
C LYS A 63 -13.42 2.74 7.16
N MET A 64 -12.47 3.59 7.56
CA MET A 64 -12.38 4.98 7.11
C MET A 64 -12.08 5.05 5.61
N LEU A 65 -11.07 4.28 5.15
CA LEU A 65 -10.69 4.22 3.75
C LEU A 65 -11.85 3.76 2.86
N LYS A 66 -12.65 2.79 3.33
CA LYS A 66 -13.84 2.35 2.59
C LYS A 66 -14.86 3.47 2.38
N ILE A 67 -15.11 4.32 3.38
CA ILE A 67 -16.02 5.47 3.25
C ILE A 67 -15.49 6.46 2.20
N PHE A 68 -14.19 6.75 2.25
CA PHE A 68 -13.54 7.61 1.27
C PHE A 68 -13.67 7.04 -0.14
N LEU A 69 -13.32 5.76 -0.34
CA LEU A 69 -13.41 5.09 -1.64
C LEU A 69 -14.85 5.02 -2.14
N SER A 70 -15.83 4.73 -1.29
CA SER A 70 -17.24 4.76 -1.68
C SER A 70 -17.66 6.13 -2.22
N SER A 71 -17.17 7.20 -1.60
CA SER A 71 -17.43 8.57 -2.05
C SER A 71 -16.71 8.89 -3.36
N LEU A 72 -15.46 8.44 -3.51
CA LEU A 72 -14.65 8.58 -4.72
C LEU A 72 -15.34 7.89 -5.91
N TYR A 73 -15.70 6.61 -5.77
CA TYR A 73 -16.38 5.84 -6.81
C TYR A 73 -17.77 6.38 -7.14
N PHE A 74 -18.48 6.97 -6.17
CA PHE A 74 -19.78 7.56 -6.43
C PHE A 74 -19.66 8.84 -7.26
N LYS A 75 -18.71 9.72 -6.92
CA LYS A 75 -18.53 11.01 -7.60
C LYS A 75 -17.78 10.92 -8.92
N HIS A 76 -16.81 10.02 -9.04
CA HIS A 76 -15.90 9.89 -10.18
C HIS A 76 -16.05 8.52 -10.87
N SER A 77 -17.27 8.00 -10.96
CA SER A 77 -17.54 6.65 -11.48
C SER A 77 -17.07 6.41 -12.92
N GLY A 78 -17.02 7.45 -13.76
CA GLY A 78 -16.51 7.39 -15.13
C GLY A 78 -14.98 7.48 -15.27
N GLU A 79 -14.29 7.90 -14.20
CA GLU A 79 -12.83 8.10 -14.15
C GLU A 79 -12.12 7.06 -13.29
N THR A 80 -12.89 6.21 -12.58
CA THR A 80 -12.37 5.24 -11.62
C THR A 80 -12.78 3.82 -11.98
N GLN A 81 -11.83 2.90 -11.96
CA GLN A 81 -12.08 1.49 -12.23
C GLN A 81 -12.22 0.70 -10.93
N ARG A 82 -13.25 -0.16 -10.84
CA ARG A 82 -13.45 -1.02 -9.66
C ARG A 82 -12.35 -2.06 -9.48
N GLY A 83 -11.67 -2.45 -10.56
CA GLY A 83 -10.50 -3.34 -10.53
C GLY A 83 -9.35 -2.79 -9.69
N ASP A 84 -9.23 -1.46 -9.63
CA ASP A 84 -8.13 -0.76 -8.95
C ASP A 84 -8.48 -0.42 -7.50
N TYR A 85 -9.49 -1.07 -6.92
CA TYR A 85 -9.94 -0.80 -5.55
C TYR A 85 -8.78 -0.84 -4.54
N THR A 86 -7.91 -1.85 -4.65
CA THR A 86 -6.78 -2.01 -3.74
C THR A 86 -5.74 -0.91 -3.96
N LEU A 87 -5.44 -0.56 -5.21
CA LEU A 87 -4.55 0.55 -5.55
C LEU A 87 -5.06 1.85 -4.95
N TYR A 88 -6.33 2.19 -5.17
CA TYR A 88 -6.90 3.41 -4.58
C TYR A 88 -6.94 3.37 -3.06
N MET A 89 -7.11 2.20 -2.44
CA MET A 89 -7.01 2.08 -0.97
C MET A 89 -5.60 2.40 -0.45
N VAL A 90 -4.56 1.91 -1.14
CA VAL A 90 -3.16 2.21 -0.82
C VAL A 90 -2.88 3.70 -1.04
N LEU A 91 -3.26 4.25 -2.20
CA LEU A 91 -3.06 5.67 -2.51
C LEU A 91 -3.81 6.58 -1.55
N ALA A 92 -5.06 6.25 -1.18
CA ALA A 92 -5.82 7.01 -0.21
C ALA A 92 -5.19 6.95 1.19
N TYR A 93 -4.67 5.78 1.61
CA TYR A 93 -3.93 5.67 2.86
C TYR A 93 -2.69 6.58 2.84
N LEU A 94 -1.89 6.52 1.77
CA LEU A 94 -0.70 7.34 1.63
C LEU A 94 -1.03 8.83 1.63
N ALA A 95 -2.03 9.25 0.85
CA ALA A 95 -2.41 10.64 0.70
C ALA A 95 -3.09 11.23 1.95
N LEU A 96 -3.91 10.47 2.66
CA LEU A 96 -4.69 11.00 3.79
C LEU A 96 -3.96 10.89 5.13
N LEU A 97 -3.09 9.88 5.30
CA LEU A 97 -2.52 9.53 6.60
C LEU A 97 -0.99 9.57 6.64
N ARG A 98 -0.31 9.55 5.48
CA ARG A 98 1.16 9.49 5.40
C ARG A 98 1.75 10.62 4.56
N LEU A 99 0.96 11.63 4.20
CA LEU A 99 1.39 12.74 3.35
C LEU A 99 2.63 13.46 3.89
N HIS A 100 2.71 13.63 5.20
CA HIS A 100 3.86 14.27 5.87
C HIS A 100 5.17 13.47 5.76
N GLU A 101 5.08 12.15 5.50
CA GLU A 101 6.23 11.26 5.35
C GLU A 101 6.70 11.14 3.89
N LEU A 102 5.91 11.62 2.92
CA LEU A 102 6.24 11.59 1.49
C LEU A 102 7.20 12.72 1.07
N GLY A 103 7.87 13.37 2.02
CA GLY A 103 8.88 14.40 1.69
C GLY A 103 8.30 15.67 1.10
N PHE A 104 7.03 16.03 1.35
CA PHE A 104 6.49 17.34 0.90
C PHE A 104 7.27 18.54 1.45
N ALA A 105 8.04 18.36 2.54
CA ALA A 105 8.97 19.37 3.02
C ALA A 105 10.14 19.64 2.06
N ASP A 106 10.46 18.70 1.17
CA ASP A 106 11.53 18.76 0.16
C ASP A 106 11.06 19.38 -1.16
N PHE A 107 9.75 19.61 -1.33
CA PHE A 107 9.15 20.35 -2.46
C PHE A 107 9.05 21.86 -2.20
N ARG A 108 9.83 22.39 -1.25
CA ARG A 108 9.88 23.83 -0.92
C ARG A 108 10.89 24.60 -1.77
#